data_AF-X6EAR4-F1
#
_entry.id   AF-X6EAR4-F1
#
_cell.length_a   1.000
_cell.length_b   1.000
_cell.length_c   1.000
_cell.angle_alpha   90.00
_cell.angle_beta   90.00
_cell.angle_gamma   90.00
#
_symmetry.space_group_name_H-M   'P 1'
#
loop_
_entity.id
_entity.type
_entity.pdbx_description
1 polymer ?
#
loop_
_entity_poly.entity_id
_entity_poly.type
_entity_poly.pdbx_seq_one_letter_code
_entity_poly.pdbx_strand_id
1 'polypeptide(L)' 'MYLYRAIDILGDTVEFFFSENRDLVADQRFLRKALTCHGRPERIVIDGSQTKYEAILSCDAESRLRQRSRATAEADPHPQ' A
#
# COMPACT_ATOMS: atom_id res chain seq x y z
N MET A 1 11.83 18.53 1.19
CA MET A 1 11.98 17.28 1.97
C MET A 1 10.70 17.05 2.76
N TYR A 2 10.02 15.94 2.51
CA TYR A 2 8.78 15.54 3.13
C TYR A 2 8.96 14.18 3.81
N LEU A 3 8.43 14.07 5.03
CA LEU A 3 8.39 12.83 5.80
C LEU A 3 6.99 12.23 5.73
N TYR A 4 6.92 11.00 5.24
CA TYR A 4 5.74 10.15 5.26
C TYR A 4 5.83 9.20 6.44
N ARG A 5 4.73 9.04 7.18
CA ARG A 5 4.62 8.14 8.33
C ARG A 5 3.31 7.35 8.28
N ALA A 6 3.40 6.08 8.59
CA ALA A 6 2.24 5.25 8.89
C ALA A 6 2.18 5.10 10.40
N ILE A 7 1.02 5.38 10.96
CA ILE A 7 0.78 5.34 12.39
C ILE A 7 -0.32 4.31 12.62
N ASP A 8 -0.09 3.37 13.53
CA ASP A 8 -1.09 2.38 13.89
C ASP A 8 -2.14 2.95 14.86
N ILE A 9 -3.07 2.10 15.29
CA ILE A 9 -4.16 2.48 16.20
C ILE A 9 -3.70 2.79 17.63
N LEU A 10 -2.49 2.35 18.01
CA LEU A 10 -1.89 2.62 19.32
C LEU A 10 -1.10 3.94 19.31
N GLY A 11 -0.90 4.55 18.13
CA GLY A 11 -0.15 5.78 17.95
C GLY A 11 1.32 5.54 17.59
N ASP A 12 1.72 4.29 17.38
CA ASP A 12 3.09 3.94 17.05
C ASP A 12 3.37 4.15 15.56
N THR A 13 4.54 4.68 15.25
CA THR A 13 4.98 4.80 13.86
C THR A 13 5.55 3.49 13.40
N VAL A 14 4.83 2.83 12.49
CA VAL A 14 5.20 1.51 12.00
C VAL A 14 6.02 1.58 10.71
N GLU A 15 5.90 2.66 9.94
CA GLU A 15 6.64 2.85 8.69
C GLU A 15 6.95 4.33 8.41
N PHE A 16 8.08 4.57 7.74
CA PHE A 16 8.53 5.89 7.31
C PHE A 16 9.12 5.90 5.90
N PHE A 17 8.98 7.03 5.22
CA PHE A 17 9.60 7.28 3.91
C PHE A 17 9.90 8.76 3.73
N PHE A 18 11.05 9.05 3.13
CA PHE A 18 11.46 10.41 2.81
C PHE A 18 11.41 10.63 1.31
N SER A 19 10.90 11.79 0.92
CA SER A 19 10.88 12.24 -0.47
C SER A 19 11.26 13.71 -0.53
N GLU A 20 11.91 14.14 -1.60
CA GLU A 20 12.15 15.56 -1.84
C GLU A 20 10.84 16.29 -2.18
N ASN A 21 9.93 15.60 -2.88
CA ASN A 21 8.67 16.10 -3.41
C ASN A 21 7.46 15.41 -2.77
N ARG A 22 6.34 16.13 -2.74
CA ARG A 22 5.02 15.60 -2.36
C ARG A 22 4.19 15.43 -3.63
N ASP A 23 4.35 14.29 -4.28
CA ASP A 23 3.67 13.92 -5.52
C ASP A 23 3.06 12.52 -5.44
N LEU A 24 2.25 12.18 -6.44
CA LEU A 24 1.56 10.89 -6.51
C LEU A 24 2.54 9.70 -6.51
N VAL A 25 3.72 9.86 -7.11
CA VAL A 25 4.72 8.78 -7.19
C VAL A 25 5.32 8.51 -5.81
N ALA A 26 5.63 9.55 -5.05
CA ALA A 26 6.08 9.44 -3.66
C ALA A 26 4.99 8.79 -2.78
N ASP A 27 3.73 9.20 -2.95
CA ASP A 27 2.59 8.64 -2.20
C ASP A 27 2.40 7.14 -2.50
N GLN A 28 2.43 6.74 -3.78
CA GLN A 28 2.35 5.34 -4.19
C GLN A 28 3.52 4.51 -3.66
N ARG A 29 4.74 5.04 -3.73
CA ARG A 29 5.93 4.33 -3.26
C ARG A 29 5.88 4.10 -1.75
N PHE A 30 5.49 5.12 -0.99
CA PHE A 30 5.29 4.99 0.44
C PHE A 30 4.19 3.99 0.78
N LEU A 31 3.03 4.10 0.13
CA LEU A 31 1.91 3.23 0.43
C LEU A 31 2.20 1.77 0.09
N ARG A 32 2.83 1.49 -1.06
CA ARG A 32 3.25 0.13 -1.43
C ARG A 32 4.21 -0.46 -0.40
N LYS A 33 5.17 0.35 0.10
CA LYS A 33 6.10 -0.06 1.15
C LYS A 33 5.32 -0.46 2.41
N ALA A 34 4.49 0.43 2.93
CA ALA A 34 3.71 0.19 4.15
C ALA A 34 2.78 -1.03 4.04
N LEU A 35 2.07 -1.17 2.92
CA LEU A 35 1.17 -2.30 2.68
C LEU A 35 1.92 -3.63 2.52
N THR A 36 3.14 -3.62 1.97
CA THR A 36 3.97 -4.82 1.85
C THR A 36 4.50 -5.25 3.22
N CYS A 37 4.90 -4.30 4.06
CA CYS A 37 5.48 -4.57 5.37
C CYS A 37 4.44 -4.96 6.43
N HIS A 38 3.27 -4.34 6.42
CA HIS A 38 2.27 -4.50 7.48
C HIS A 38 0.96 -5.13 7.02
N GLY A 39 0.85 -5.47 5.73
CA GLY A 39 -0.41 -5.88 5.13
C GLY A 39 -1.37 -4.71 4.94
N ARG A 40 -2.59 -5.03 4.48
CA ARG A 40 -3.62 -4.02 4.26
C ARG A 40 -4.46 -3.81 5.52
N PRO A 41 -4.49 -2.60 6.10
CA PRO A 41 -5.33 -2.32 7.25
C PRO A 41 -6.82 -2.26 6.85
N GLU A 42 -7.70 -2.40 7.84
CA GLU A 42 -9.15 -2.26 7.65
C GLU A 42 -9.56 -0.84 7.26
N ARG A 43 -8.85 0.17 7.76
CA ARG A 43 -9.11 1.59 7.49
C ARG A 43 -7.80 2.35 7.31
N ILE A 44 -7.78 3.24 6.32
CA ILE A 44 -6.70 4.21 6.12
C ILE A 44 -7.31 5.60 6.32
N VAL A 45 -6.69 6.42 7.18
CA VAL A 45 -7.08 7.81 7.41
C VAL A 45 -6.01 8.71 6.77
N ILE A 46 -6.45 9.69 5.97
CA ILE A 46 -5.58 10.65 5.29
C ILE A 46 -6.04 12.09 5.55
N ASP A 47 -5.16 13.06 5.31
CA ASP A 47 -5.38 14.50 5.48
C ASP A 47 -6.21 15.14 4.35
N GLY A 48 -7.01 14.35 3.62
CA GLY A 48 -7.81 14.83 2.47
C GLY A 48 -7.03 15.08 1.19
N SER A 49 -5.75 14.69 1.14
CA SER A 49 -4.90 14.85 -0.05
C SER A 49 -5.36 13.95 -1.21
N GLN A 50 -5.63 14.56 -2.37
CA GLN A 50 -6.06 13.86 -3.59
C GLN A 50 -5.02 12.83 -4.08
N THR A 51 -3.73 13.18 -4.05
CA THR A 51 -2.65 12.28 -4.47
C THR A 51 -2.56 11.04 -3.58
N LYS A 52 -2.77 11.17 -2.26
CA LYS A 52 -2.82 10.03 -1.34
C LYS A 52 -4.03 9.15 -1.62
N TYR A 53 -5.19 9.76 -1.91
CA TYR A 53 -6.40 9.02 -2.29
C TYR A 53 -6.17 8.20 -3.56
N GLU A 54 -5.61 8.81 -4.61
CA GLU A 54 -5.28 8.12 -5.87
C GLU A 54 -4.24 7.02 -5.67
N ALA A 55 -3.23 7.23 -4.82
CA ALA A 55 -2.25 6.21 -4.46
C ALA A 55 -2.91 4.99 -3.80
N ILE A 56 -3.87 5.20 -2.90
CA ILE A 56 -4.64 4.11 -2.26
C ILE A 56 -5.40 3.29 -3.29
N LEU A 57 -6.15 3.94 -4.18
CA LEU A 57 -6.90 3.24 -5.23
C LEU A 57 -5.98 2.42 -6.15
N SER A 58 -4.84 3.00 -6.52
CA SER A 58 -3.85 2.33 -7.38
C SER A 58 -3.23 1.10 -6.70
N CYS A 59 -2.77 1.24 -5.45
CA CYS A 59 -2.18 0.14 -4.70
C CYS A 59 -3.19 -0.99 -4.41
N ASP A 60 -4.46 -0.64 -4.17
CA ASP A 60 -5.52 -1.61 -3.99
C ASP A 60 -5.80 -2.42 -5.27
N ALA A 61 -5.85 -1.74 -6.42
CA ALA A 61 -6.00 -2.40 -7.72
C ALA A 61 -4.82 -3.35 -7.99
N GLU A 62 -3.59 -2.92 -7.71
CA GLU A 62 -2.38 -3.73 -7.83
C GLU A 62 -2.44 -4.99 -6.94
N SER A 63 -2.82 -4.83 -5.67
CA SER A 63 -2.90 -5.94 -4.72
C SER A 63 -3.94 -6.99 -5.15
N ARG A 64 -5.10 -6.55 -5.64
CA ARG A 64 -6.14 -7.45 -6.17
C ARG A 64 -5.68 -8.20 -7.41
N LEU A 65 -4.93 -7.55 -8.31
CA LEU A 65 -4.34 -8.20 -9.48
C LEU A 65 -3.36 -9.28 -9.06
N ARG A 66 -2.44 -8.97 -8.13
CA ARG A 66 -1.47 -9.94 -7.59
C ARG A 66 -2.14 -11.14 -6.92
N GLN A 67 -3.20 -10.92 -6.15
CA GLN A 67 -3.96 -12.00 -5.51
C GLN A 67 -4.64 -12.92 -6.53
N ARG A 68 -5.27 -12.35 -7.57
CA ARG A 68 -5.87 -13.15 -8.65
C ARG A 68 -4.82 -13.99 -9.37
N SER A 69 -3.68 -13.39 -9.72
CA SER A 69 -2.59 -14.11 -10.40
C SER A 69 -2.06 -15.27 -9.57
N ARG A 70 -1.97 -15.13 -8.24
CA ARG A 70 -1.59 -16.22 -7.33
C ARG A 70 -2.63 -17.33 -7.28
N ALA A 71 -3.91 -16.98 -7.14
CA ALA A 71 -4.99 -17.96 -7.11
C ALA A 71 -5.07 -18.80 -8.40
N THR A 72 -4.80 -18.20 -9.57
CA THR A 72 -4.71 -18.95 -10.83
C THR A 72 -3.48 -19.85 -10.93
N ALA A 73 -2.37 -19.49 -10.28
CA ALA A 73 -1.15 -20.31 -10.29
C ALA A 73 -1.21 -21.50 -9.32
N GLU A 74 -2.01 -21.41 -8.26
CA GLU A 74 -2.21 -22.47 -7.27
C GLU A 74 -3.30 -23.49 -7.66
N ALA A 75 -4.11 -23.19 -8.68
CA ALA A 75 -5.24 -24.02 -9.11
C ALA A 75 -4.89 -25.14 -10.11
N ASP A 76 -3.61 -25.47 -10.31
CA ASP A 76 -3.17 -26.64 -11.09
C ASP A 76 -2.64 -27.76 -10.15
N PRO A 77 -3.52 -28.58 -9.55
CA PRO A 77 -3.09 -29.79 -8.87
C PRO A 77 -2.77 -30.84 -9.93
N HIS A 78 -1.49 -31.19 -10.00
CA HIS A 78 -0.93 -32.30 -10.76
C HIS A 78 -1.87 -33.51 -10.81
N PRO A 79 -2.27 -34.01 -12.00
CA PRO A 79 -3.05 -35.23 -12.09
C PRO A 79 -2.15 -36.40 -11.69
N GLN A 80 -2.58 -37.16 -10.66
CA GLN A 80 -2.06 -38.49 -10.37
C GLN A 80 -2.45 -39.45 -11.49
#